data_AF-A0A962UAR8-F1
#
_entry.id   AF-A0A962UAR8-F1
#
_cell.length_a   1.000
_cell.length_b   1.000
_cell.length_c   1.000
_cell.angle_alpha   90.00
_cell.angle_beta   90.00
_cell.angle_gamma   90.00
#
_symmetry.space_group_name_H-M   'P 1'
#
loop_
_entity.id
_entity.type
_entity.pdbx_description
1 polymer ?
#
loop_
_entity_poly.entity_id
_entity_poly.type
_entity_poly.pdbx_seq_one_letter_code
_entity_poly.pdbx_strand_id
1 'polypeptide(L)' 'AFHLANGAVLERINPCADLSDRGIAQSHGVMVNYRYDPDRVEANHEAFVQDGRVVLSKSLQREFDRYLAEKS' A
#
# COMPACT_ATOMS: atom_id res chain seq x y z
N ALA A 1 -5.77 5.65 -5.23
CA ALA A 1 -6.71 6.31 -4.29
C ALA A 1 -7.82 5.38 -3.81
N PHE A 2 -8.56 4.69 -4.69
CA PHE A 2 -9.77 3.91 -4.34
C PHE A 2 -9.67 3.07 -3.05
N HIS A 3 -8.74 2.12 -2.96
CA HIS A 3 -8.65 1.22 -1.79
C HIS A 3 -8.34 1.96 -0.48
N LEU A 4 -7.44 2.94 -0.51
CA LEU A 4 -7.07 3.74 0.66
C LEU A 4 -8.22 4.67 1.08
N ALA A 5 -8.89 5.27 0.11
CA ALA A 5 -10.11 6.05 0.33
C ALA A 5 -11.28 5.19 0.83
N ASN A 6 -11.19 3.86 0.77
CA ASN A 6 -12.17 2.96 1.37
C ASN A 6 -11.67 2.34 2.69
N GLY A 7 -10.55 2.83 3.26
CA GLY A 7 -10.06 2.40 4.57
C GLY A 7 -9.14 1.17 4.55
N ALA A 8 -8.63 0.77 3.39
CA ALA A 8 -7.70 -0.35 3.32
C ALA A 8 -6.31 -0.01 3.89
N VAL A 9 -5.66 -1.02 4.47
CA VAL A 9 -4.22 -1.00 4.76
C VAL A 9 -3.46 -1.38 3.49
N LEU A 10 -2.38 -0.65 3.19
CA LEU A 10 -1.40 -1.05 2.19
C LEU A 10 -0.58 -2.21 2.77
N GLU A 11 -0.92 -3.43 2.36
CA GLU A 11 -0.46 -4.64 3.03
C GLU A 11 0.94 -5.06 2.55
N ARG A 12 1.12 -5.15 1.23
CA ARG A 12 2.34 -5.69 0.62
C ARG A 12 2.53 -5.20 -0.80
N ILE A 13 3.78 -4.95 -1.17
CA ILE A 13 4.22 -4.73 -2.55
C ILE A 13 4.76 -6.05 -3.09
N ASN A 14 4.31 -6.47 -4.27
CA ASN A 14 4.70 -7.72 -4.91
C ASN A 14 5.42 -7.43 -6.22
N PRO A 15 6.77 -7.42 -6.23
CA PRO A 15 7.54 -7.42 -7.46
C PRO A 15 7.26 -8.68 -8.27
N CYS A 16 7.29 -8.58 -9.61
CA CYS A 16 7.10 -9.71 -10.52
C CYS A 16 5.79 -10.49 -10.32
N ALA A 17 4.73 -9.83 -9.87
CA ALA A 17 3.44 -10.46 -9.60
C ALA A 17 2.57 -10.62 -10.86
N ASP A 18 2.69 -9.70 -11.82
CA ASP A 18 2.00 -9.80 -13.11
C ASP A 18 2.99 -9.61 -14.26
N LEU A 19 3.52 -10.73 -14.76
CA LEU A 19 4.48 -10.74 -15.87
C LEU A 19 3.81 -10.84 -17.25
N SER A 20 2.49 -10.65 -17.33
CA SER A 20 1.84 -10.50 -18.64
C SER A 20 2.33 -9.22 -19.33
N ASP A 21 2.21 -9.16 -20.67
CA ASP A 21 2.59 -7.97 -21.43
C ASP A 21 1.90 -6.70 -20.89
N ARG A 22 0.64 -6.84 -20.46
CA ARG A 22 -0.13 -5.76 -19.82
C ARG A 22 0.46 -5.38 -18.47
N GLY A 23 0.73 -6.33 -17.58
CA GLY A 23 1.28 -6.07 -16.25
C GLY A 23 2.65 -5.39 -16.32
N ILE A 24 3.50 -5.84 -17.24
CA ILE A 24 4.79 -5.20 -17.52
C ILE A 24 4.60 -3.77 -18.05
N ALA A 25 3.71 -3.56 -19.02
CA ALA A 25 3.45 -2.24 -19.57
C ALA A 25 2.83 -1.25 -18.56
N GLN A 26 2.04 -1.73 -17.61
CA GLN A 26 1.32 -0.88 -16.64
C GLN A 26 2.16 -0.52 -15.41
N SER A 27 2.97 -1.46 -14.90
CA SER A 27 3.66 -1.27 -13.63
C SER A 27 4.97 -2.06 -13.52
N HIS A 28 5.57 -2.47 -14.64
CA HIS A 28 6.73 -3.37 -14.64
C HIS A 28 6.48 -4.67 -13.86
N GLY A 29 5.24 -5.14 -13.87
CA GLY A 29 4.78 -6.34 -13.18
C GLY A 29 4.66 -6.22 -11.66
N VAL A 30 4.76 -5.02 -11.10
CA VAL A 30 4.51 -4.78 -9.69
C VAL A 30 3.00 -4.76 -9.42
N MET A 31 2.57 -5.56 -8.44
CA MET A 31 1.22 -5.50 -7.90
C MET A 31 1.24 -5.19 -6.40
N VAL A 32 0.08 -4.82 -5.87
CA VAL A 32 -0.08 -4.45 -4.47
C VAL A 32 -1.25 -5.22 -3.86
N ASN A 33 -1.08 -5.71 -2.63
CA ASN A 33 -2.20 -6.18 -1.84
C ASN A 33 -2.71 -5.06 -0.93
N TYR A 34 -4.03 -4.85 -0.95
CA TYR A 34 -4.76 -4.02 0.01
C TYR A 34 -5.55 -4.95 0.93
N ARG A 35 -5.40 -4.77 2.23
CA ARG A 35 -6.12 -5.58 3.24
C ARG A 35 -7.14 -4.72 3.94
N TYR A 36 -8.38 -5.21 4.00
CA TYR A 36 -9.43 -4.59 4.81
C TYR A 36 -9.51 -5.29 6.16
N ASP A 37 -9.47 -4.48 7.21
CA ASP A 37 -9.67 -4.89 8.59
C ASP A 37 -10.94 -4.18 9.06
N PRO A 38 -12.09 -4.89 9.18
CA PRO A 38 -13.39 -4.27 9.46
C PRO A 38 -13.37 -3.32 10.67
N ASP A 39 -12.60 -3.66 11.70
CA ASP A 39 -12.50 -2.89 12.94
C ASP A 39 -11.71 -1.57 12.76
N ARG A 40 -11.05 -1.40 11.61
CA ARG A 40 -10.17 -0.26 11.33
C ARG A 40 -10.54 0.52 10.05
N VAL A 41 -11.52 0.06 9.28
CA VAL A 41 -11.90 0.67 8.00
C VAL A 41 -12.20 2.16 8.13
N GLU A 42 -13.05 2.54 9.09
CA GLU A 42 -13.46 3.94 9.28
C GLU A 42 -12.28 4.82 9.68
N ALA A 43 -11.51 4.41 10.69
CA ALA A 43 -10.33 5.16 11.14
C ALA A 43 -9.27 5.32 10.04
N ASN A 44 -9.05 4.27 9.22
CA ASN A 44 -8.11 4.35 8.10
C ASN A 44 -8.64 5.25 6.97
N HIS A 45 -9.95 5.21 6.71
CA HIS A 45 -10.61 6.09 5.74
C HIS A 45 -10.42 7.55 6.14
N GLU A 46 -10.73 7.89 7.39
CA GLU A 46 -10.57 9.25 7.90
C GLU A 46 -9.11 9.71 7.82
N ALA A 47 -8.17 8.88 8.28
CA ALA A 47 -6.74 9.20 8.21
C ALA A 47 -6.28 9.49 6.77
N PHE A 48 -6.79 8.77 5.77
CA PHE A 48 -6.44 9.01 4.38
C PHE A 48 -7.15 10.25 3.80
N VAL A 49 -8.45 10.43 4.06
CA VAL A 49 -9.25 11.52 3.47
C VAL A 49 -8.92 12.87 4.09
N GLN A 50 -8.69 12.92 5.40
CA GLN A 50 -8.38 14.16 6.13
C GLN A 50 -6.90 14.52 6.03
N ASP A 51 -6.02 13.55 6.33
CA ASP A 51 -4.59 13.83 6.53
C ASP A 51 -3.71 13.37 5.35
N GLY A 52 -4.29 12.69 4.35
CA GLY A 52 -3.53 12.03 3.28
C GLY A 52 -2.68 10.85 3.78
N ARG A 53 -2.88 10.40 5.01
CA ARG A 53 -2.04 9.38 5.64
C ARG A 53 -2.36 8.00 5.08
N VAL A 54 -1.35 7.34 4.50
CA VAL A 54 -1.44 5.94 4.07
C VAL A 54 -1.08 5.03 5.24
N VAL A 55 -1.99 4.13 5.60
CA VAL A 55 -1.75 3.13 6.65
C VAL A 55 -1.04 1.93 6.03
N LEU A 56 0.17 1.62 6.52
CA LEU A 56 0.97 0.48 6.09
C LEU A 56 0.81 -0.72 7.04
N SER A 57 0.99 -1.93 6.53
CA SER A 57 1.21 -3.10 7.41
C SER A 57 2.50 -2.93 8.22
N LYS A 58 2.62 -3.65 9.34
CA LYS A 58 3.84 -3.58 10.19
C LYS A 58 5.10 -3.99 9.43
N SER A 59 5.01 -4.98 8.55
CA SER A 59 6.13 -5.42 7.72
C SER A 59 6.52 -4.34 6.71
N LEU A 60 5.56 -3.78 6.00
CA LEU A 60 5.83 -2.76 4.99
C LEU A 60 6.30 -1.44 5.60
N GLN A 61 5.78 -1.04 6.77
CA GLN A 61 6.28 0.12 7.52
C GLN A 61 7.77 -0.03 7.83
N ARG A 62 8.20 -1.21 8.32
CA ARG A 62 9.61 -1.48 8.62
C ARG A 62 10.51 -1.41 7.38
N GLU A 63 10.02 -1.83 6.23
CA GLU A 63 10.76 -1.70 4.96
C GLU A 63 10.86 -0.24 4.52
N PHE A 64 9.77 0.52 4.65
CA PHE A 64 9.74 1.94 4.33
C PHE A 64 10.68 2.76 5.24
N ASP A 65 10.67 2.48 6.55
CA ASP A 65 11.57 3.14 7.50
C ASP A 65 13.04 2.87 7.17
N ARG A 66 13.37 1.63 6.78
CA ARG A 66 14.72 1.26 6.33
C ARG A 66 15.12 2.04 5.07
N TYR A 67 14.22 2.10 4.09
CA TYR A 67 14.47 2.86 2.86
C TYR A 67 14.77 4.34 3.16
N LEU A 68 14.03 4.97 4.08
CA LEU A 68 14.28 6.37 4.46
C LEU A 68 15.64 6.53 5.16
N ALA A 69 16.00 5.61 6.04
CA ALA A 69 17.30 5.63 6.73
C ALA A 69 18.48 5.46 5.76
N GLU A 70 18.34 4.64 4.71
CA GLU A 70 19.37 4.46 3.67
C GLU A 70 19.49 5.66 2.71
N LYS A 71 18.50 6.56 2.70
CA LYS A 71 18.44 7.75 1.83
C LYS A 71 18.77 9.06 2.56
N SER A 72 18.99 9.00 3.88
CA SER A 72 19.38 10.13 4.73
C SER A 72 20.90 10.21 4.86
#